data_AF-A0A7W1YEY9-F1
#
_entry.id   AF-A0A7W1YEY9-F1
#
_cell.length_a   1.000
_cell.length_b   1.000
_cell.length_c   1.000
_cell.angle_alpha   90.00
_cell.angle_beta   90.00
_cell.angle_gamma   90.00
#
_symmetry.space_group_name_H-M   'P 1'
#
loop_
_entity.id
_entity.type
_entity.pdbx_description
1 polymer ?
#
loop_
_entity_poly.entity_id
_entity_poly.type
_entity_poly.pdbx_seq_one_letter_code
_entity_poly.pdbx_strand_id
1 'polypeptide(L)'
;MLGSKDKQTNYWKWAFLAFVGILVLSVAWLYMSIFWFSPHVPEDAGRKVSTKDMVEFPTSTNKADLNALIAHYLQDFQKDNDADIKYDVYLADDVVFTAEAHFLGQPVDLGLNFTPTLRKDGVIVLQQVDLRIGALPLPVSVAMKYVQSQVELPDWVTVSPKRKKIYLDMNKLKLKGDMKVRVDALDLKKDDISFTLLVPTS
;
A
#
# COMPACT_ATOMS: atom_id res chain seq x y z
N MET A 1 -98.79 -31.98 6.47
CA MET A 1 -98.10 -30.68 6.42
C MET A 1 -97.54 -30.34 7.79
N LEU A 2 -96.48 -29.51 7.79
CA LEU A 2 -95.82 -28.79 8.90
C LEU A 2 -94.84 -29.61 9.77
N GLY A 3 -93.58 -29.22 9.96
CA GLY A 3 -92.84 -28.04 9.52
C GLY A 3 -91.47 -28.05 10.20
N SER A 4 -90.38 -27.98 9.42
CA SER A 4 -89.01 -28.02 9.92
C SER A 4 -88.62 -26.68 10.58
N LYS A 5 -88.05 -26.73 11.79
CA LYS A 5 -87.51 -25.57 12.51
C LYS A 5 -86.09 -25.28 12.02
N ASP A 6 -85.94 -24.23 11.20
CA ASP A 6 -84.62 -23.69 10.88
C ASP A 6 -84.08 -22.85 12.05
N LYS A 7 -82.91 -23.27 12.53
CA LYS A 7 -82.15 -22.60 13.59
C LYS A 7 -81.41 -21.41 12.96
N GLN A 8 -81.94 -20.20 13.11
CA GLN A 8 -81.26 -18.99 12.65
C GLN A 8 -79.95 -18.78 13.42
N THR A 9 -78.84 -19.25 12.86
CA THR A 9 -77.50 -18.90 13.34
C THR A 9 -77.26 -17.42 13.03
N ASN A 10 -76.83 -16.69 14.05
CA ASN A 10 -76.65 -15.24 13.98
C ASN A 10 -75.33 -14.92 13.24
N TYR A 11 -75.34 -15.05 11.92
CA TYR A 11 -74.18 -14.93 11.03
C TYR A 11 -73.43 -13.61 11.20
N TRP A 12 -74.12 -12.54 11.62
CA TRP A 12 -73.51 -11.23 11.86
C TRP A 12 -72.58 -11.22 13.08
N LYS A 13 -72.92 -11.94 14.15
CA LYS A 13 -72.05 -12.07 15.33
C LYS A 13 -70.79 -12.88 15.02
N TRP A 14 -70.90 -13.88 14.15
CA TRP A 14 -69.76 -14.66 13.66
C TRP A 14 -68.86 -13.88 12.70
N ALA A 15 -69.45 -13.05 11.82
CA ALA A 15 -68.69 -12.15 10.96
C ALA A 15 -67.89 -11.12 11.76
N PHE A 16 -68.49 -10.55 12.82
CA PHE A 16 -67.78 -9.64 13.72
C PHE A 16 -66.65 -10.35 14.49
N LEU A 17 -66.90 -11.55 15.00
CA LEU A 17 -65.88 -12.34 15.71
C LEU A 17 -64.72 -12.75 14.80
N ALA A 18 -65.01 -13.13 13.56
CA ALA A 18 -64.00 -13.44 12.55
C ALA A 18 -63.15 -12.21 12.20
N PHE A 19 -63.78 -11.04 12.06
CA PHE A 19 -63.08 -9.79 11.79
C PHE A 19 -62.14 -9.39 12.94
N VAL A 20 -62.60 -9.50 14.19
CA VAL A 20 -61.76 -9.26 15.37
C VAL A 20 -60.61 -10.27 15.45
N GLY A 21 -60.85 -11.55 15.12
CA GLY A 21 -59.80 -12.56 15.07
C GLY A 21 -58.69 -12.24 14.06
N ILE A 22 -59.06 -11.78 12.86
CA ILE A 22 -58.12 -11.35 11.82
C ILE A 22 -57.31 -10.14 12.27
N LEU A 23 -57.94 -9.17 12.94
CA LEU A 23 -57.27 -7.98 13.44
C LEU A 23 -56.21 -8.36 14.49
N VAL A 24 -56.55 -9.24 15.43
CA VAL A 24 -55.63 -9.72 16.47
C VAL A 24 -54.47 -10.51 15.87
N LEU A 25 -54.73 -11.40 14.90
CA LEU A 25 -53.68 -12.14 14.20
C LEU A 25 -52.74 -11.22 13.41
N SER A 26 -53.27 -10.18 12.79
CA SER A 26 -52.47 -9.20 12.04
C SER A 26 -51.55 -8.40 12.95
N VAL A 27 -52.05 -7.97 14.12
CA VAL A 27 -51.24 -7.27 15.13
C VAL A 27 -50.18 -8.20 15.72
N ALA A 28 -50.54 -9.45 16.04
CA ALA A 28 -49.60 -10.44 16.56
C ALA A 28 -48.50 -10.77 15.53
N TRP A 29 -48.85 -10.90 14.25
CA TRP A 29 -47.88 -11.09 13.18
C TRP A 29 -46.95 -9.88 13.09
N LEU A 30 -47.47 -8.66 13.06
CA LEU A 30 -46.65 -7.45 12.99
C LEU A 30 -45.66 -7.37 14.16
N TYR A 31 -46.14 -7.69 15.37
CA TYR A 31 -45.31 -7.73 16.57
C TYR A 31 -44.20 -8.78 16.46
N MET A 32 -44.55 -10.01 16.06
CA MET A 32 -43.56 -11.08 15.86
C MET A 32 -42.57 -10.73 14.74
N SER A 33 -43.03 -10.05 13.68
CA SER A 33 -42.17 -9.68 12.56
C SER A 33 -41.10 -8.65 12.97
N ILE A 34 -41.47 -7.67 13.78
CA ILE A 34 -40.54 -6.63 14.25
C ILE A 34 -39.52 -7.22 15.23
N PHE A 35 -39.96 -8.10 16.14
CA PHE A 35 -39.07 -8.66 17.16
C PHE A 35 -38.21 -9.84 16.68
N TRP A 36 -38.69 -10.64 15.73
CA TRP A 36 -38.00 -11.86 15.29
C TRP A 36 -37.15 -11.68 14.02
N PHE A 37 -37.51 -10.75 13.13
CA PHE A 37 -36.77 -10.48 11.89
C PHE A 37 -35.95 -9.20 11.90
N SER A 38 -35.89 -8.46 13.01
CA SER A 38 -34.89 -7.41 13.13
C SER A 38 -33.52 -8.11 13.13
N PRO A 39 -32.67 -7.91 12.11
CA PRO A 39 -31.31 -8.38 12.20
C PRO A 39 -30.74 -7.71 13.45
N HIS A 40 -30.26 -8.49 14.41
CA HIS A 40 -29.26 -7.99 15.33
C HIS A 40 -28.07 -7.59 14.46
N VAL A 41 -28.10 -6.36 13.93
CA VAL A 41 -26.91 -5.66 13.51
C VAL A 41 -26.14 -5.54 14.80
N PRO A 42 -24.99 -6.22 14.96
CA PRO A 42 -24.17 -5.99 16.13
C PRO A 42 -23.90 -4.49 16.18
N GLU A 43 -24.24 -3.87 17.30
CA GLU A 43 -23.97 -2.45 17.55
C GLU A 43 -22.45 -2.14 17.55
N ASP A 44 -21.62 -3.17 17.34
CA ASP A 44 -20.17 -3.13 17.19
C ASP A 44 -19.66 -3.14 15.73
N ALA A 45 -20.53 -3.02 14.73
CA ALA A 45 -20.10 -2.78 13.34
C ALA A 45 -19.59 -1.33 13.11
N GLY A 46 -19.41 -0.54 14.18
CA GLY A 46 -18.95 0.83 14.14
C GLY A 46 -17.66 1.01 14.95
N ARG A 47 -16.54 1.17 14.23
CA ARG A 47 -15.23 1.65 14.72
C ARG A 47 -14.60 0.81 15.85
N LYS A 48 -13.80 -0.19 15.44
CA LYS A 48 -12.52 -0.40 16.13
C LYS A 48 -11.72 0.89 15.96
N VAL A 49 -11.78 1.78 16.95
CA VAL A 49 -10.84 2.90 17.05
C VAL A 49 -9.47 2.25 17.15
N SER A 50 -8.72 2.29 16.06
CA SER A 50 -7.32 1.84 16.07
C SER A 50 -6.61 2.72 17.08
N THR A 51 -6.25 2.18 18.25
CA THR A 51 -5.37 2.82 19.24
C THR A 51 -3.92 2.86 18.73
N LYS A 52 -3.71 3.00 17.43
CA LYS A 52 -2.42 3.34 16.84
C LYS A 52 -2.57 4.73 16.26
N ASP A 53 -1.63 5.60 16.61
CA ASP A 53 -1.49 6.95 16.03
C ASP A 53 -1.28 6.93 14.50
N MET A 54 -1.10 5.73 13.93
CA MET A 54 -0.99 5.48 12.50
C MET A 54 -1.91 4.34 12.07
N VAL A 55 -2.62 4.54 10.96
CA VAL A 55 -3.36 3.48 10.27
C VAL A 55 -2.42 2.78 9.29
N GLU A 56 -2.46 1.44 9.32
CA GLU A 56 -1.62 0.61 8.48
C GLU A 56 -2.40 0.15 7.24
N PHE A 57 -1.86 0.44 6.06
CA PHE A 57 -2.38 -0.02 4.77
C PHE A 57 -1.37 -0.98 4.14
N PRO A 58 -1.49 -2.30 4.39
CA PRO A 58 -0.65 -3.29 3.72
C PRO A 58 -1.01 -3.34 2.23
N THR A 59 0.00 -3.30 1.37
CA THR A 59 -0.15 -3.32 -0.09
C THR A 59 0.95 -4.17 -0.72
N SER A 60 0.62 -4.87 -1.79
CA SER A 60 1.58 -5.57 -2.65
C SER A 60 1.63 -4.89 -4.02
N THR A 61 2.80 -4.90 -4.65
CA THR A 61 3.01 -4.35 -5.99
C THR A 61 3.91 -5.28 -6.82
N ASN A 62 4.10 -4.93 -8.09
CA ASN A 62 5.04 -5.57 -8.99
C ASN A 62 6.14 -4.58 -9.41
N LYS A 63 7.19 -5.08 -10.06
CA LYS A 63 8.31 -4.29 -10.56
C LYS A 63 7.89 -3.20 -11.53
N ALA A 64 6.92 -3.45 -12.42
CA ALA A 64 6.53 -2.49 -13.44
C ALA A 64 5.87 -1.25 -12.81
N ASP A 65 4.92 -1.46 -11.90
CA ASP A 65 4.22 -0.39 -11.19
C ASP A 65 5.19 0.38 -10.28
N LEU A 66 6.08 -0.33 -9.58
CA LEU A 66 7.08 0.32 -8.74
C LEU A 66 8.11 1.11 -9.56
N ASN A 67 8.51 0.63 -10.74
CA ASN A 67 9.37 1.38 -11.65
C ASN A 67 8.73 2.67 -12.13
N ALA A 68 7.42 2.65 -12.44
CA ALA A 68 6.70 3.86 -12.82
C ALA A 68 6.69 4.89 -11.67
N LEU A 69 6.50 4.43 -10.43
CA LEU A 69 6.56 5.28 -9.24
C LEU A 69 7.97 5.85 -8.99
N ILE A 70 9.01 5.03 -9.13
CA ILE A 70 10.41 5.45 -8.98
C ILE A 70 10.74 6.52 -10.03
N ALA A 71 10.41 6.29 -11.29
CA ALA A 71 10.66 7.23 -12.38
C ALA A 71 9.98 8.59 -12.12
N HIS A 72 8.73 8.58 -11.66
CA HIS A 72 8.02 9.80 -11.29
C HIS A 72 8.72 10.55 -10.15
N TYR A 73 9.10 9.85 -9.08
CA TYR A 73 9.76 10.47 -7.93
C TYR A 73 11.14 11.05 -8.30
N LEU A 74 11.92 10.32 -9.09
CA LEU A 74 13.23 10.76 -9.58
C LEU A 74 13.11 12.04 -10.42
N GLN A 75 12.10 12.10 -11.29
CA GLN A 75 11.88 13.26 -12.14
C GLN A 75 11.55 14.51 -11.31
N ASP A 76 10.74 14.37 -10.26
CA ASP A 76 10.43 15.49 -9.35
C ASP A 76 11.66 15.89 -8.53
N PHE A 77 12.39 14.91 -7.98
CA PHE A 77 13.59 15.17 -7.18
C PHE A 77 14.70 15.86 -7.99
N GLN A 78 14.92 15.47 -9.26
CA GLN A 78 15.92 16.10 -10.12
C GLN A 78 15.57 17.54 -10.49
N LYS A 79 14.28 17.87 -10.62
CA LYS A 79 13.83 19.25 -10.87
C LYS A 79 14.04 20.14 -9.65
N ASP A 80 13.81 19.59 -8.45
CA ASP A 80 13.86 20.36 -7.20
C ASP A 80 15.30 20.60 -6.70
N ASN A 81 16.26 19.73 -7.05
CA ASN A 81 17.62 19.74 -6.50
C ASN A 81 18.72 20.09 -7.51
N ASP A 82 18.37 20.63 -8.68
CA ASP A 82 19.30 21.11 -9.74
C ASP A 82 20.49 20.17 -9.96
N ALA A 83 20.19 18.89 -10.18
CA ALA A 83 21.22 17.85 -10.23
C ALA A 83 22.16 18.07 -11.44
N ASP A 84 23.46 18.22 -11.17
CA ASP A 84 24.50 18.47 -12.19
C ASP A 84 24.75 17.24 -13.10
N ILE A 85 24.14 16.09 -12.76
CA ILE A 85 24.17 14.87 -13.56
C ILE A 85 22.75 14.32 -13.77
N LYS A 86 22.48 13.82 -14.99
CA LYS A 86 21.28 13.04 -15.29
C LYS A 86 21.48 11.61 -14.83
N TYR A 87 20.52 11.10 -14.06
CA TYR A 87 20.54 9.72 -13.58
C TYR A 87 19.16 9.09 -13.61
N ASP A 88 19.13 7.77 -13.61
CA ASP A 88 17.93 6.96 -13.60
C ASP A 88 18.13 5.72 -12.72
N VAL A 89 17.05 5.25 -12.12
CA VAL A 89 17.02 4.03 -11.30
C VAL A 89 15.78 3.22 -11.65
N TYR A 90 15.98 1.95 -11.95
CA TYR A 90 14.89 1.02 -12.22
C TYR A 90 15.20 -0.38 -11.68
N LEU A 91 14.13 -1.14 -11.45
CA LEU A 91 14.14 -2.49 -10.93
C LEU A 91 14.02 -3.48 -12.09
N ALA A 92 15.00 -4.37 -12.20
CA ALA A 92 14.94 -5.55 -13.06
C ALA A 92 15.01 -6.80 -12.15
N ASP A 93 15.94 -7.72 -12.38
CA ASP A 93 16.25 -8.78 -11.40
C ASP A 93 17.15 -8.27 -10.26
N ASP A 94 17.82 -7.14 -10.51
CA ASP A 94 18.60 -6.33 -9.58
C ASP A 94 18.14 -4.87 -9.70
N VAL A 95 18.57 -4.02 -8.77
CA VAL A 95 18.42 -2.57 -8.88
C VAL A 95 19.48 -2.04 -9.82
N VAL A 96 19.08 -1.39 -10.90
CA VAL A 96 19.97 -0.80 -11.90
C VAL A 96 19.97 0.70 -11.72
N PHE A 97 21.17 1.27 -11.60
CA PHE A 97 21.42 2.71 -11.59
C PHE A 97 22.19 3.07 -12.85
N THR A 98 21.72 4.07 -13.58
CA THR A 98 22.42 4.63 -14.75
C THR A 98 22.61 6.12 -14.59
N ALA A 99 23.77 6.65 -14.96
CA ALA A 99 24.02 8.08 -14.96
C ALA A 99 24.96 8.51 -16.09
N GLU A 100 24.69 9.69 -16.64
CA GLU A 100 25.60 10.38 -17.56
C GLU A 100 26.58 11.21 -16.73
N ALA A 101 27.86 10.81 -16.72
CA ALA A 101 28.91 11.45 -15.94
C ALA A 101 30.00 12.05 -16.84
N HIS A 102 30.64 13.12 -16.38
CA HIS A 102 31.78 13.72 -17.06
C HIS A 102 33.07 13.38 -16.31
N PHE A 103 33.84 12.42 -16.82
CA PHE A 103 35.12 12.03 -16.23
C PHE A 103 36.27 12.55 -17.09
N LEU A 104 37.15 13.37 -16.50
CA LEU A 104 38.27 14.02 -17.20
C LEU A 104 37.83 14.81 -18.46
N GLY A 105 36.65 15.41 -18.43
CA GLY A 105 36.10 16.18 -19.56
C GLY A 105 35.52 15.32 -20.70
N GLN A 106 35.47 13.99 -20.55
CA GLN A 106 34.79 13.11 -21.49
C GLN A 106 33.45 12.62 -20.90
N PRO A 107 32.37 12.58 -21.71
CA PRO A 107 31.11 11.98 -21.29
C PRO A 107 31.26 10.46 -21.21
N VAL A 108 30.77 9.88 -20.13
CA VAL A 108 30.83 8.44 -19.84
C VAL A 108 29.50 7.98 -19.27
N ASP A 109 28.95 6.92 -19.87
CA ASP A 109 27.77 6.23 -19.34
C ASP A 109 28.18 5.31 -18.19
N LEU A 110 27.68 5.61 -17.01
CA LEU A 110 27.85 4.79 -15.82
C LEU A 110 26.62 3.92 -15.63
N GLY A 111 26.80 2.60 -15.54
CA GLY A 111 25.78 1.63 -15.17
C GLY A 111 26.24 0.82 -13.96
N LEU A 112 25.43 0.77 -12.92
CA LEU A 112 25.72 0.03 -11.69
C LEU A 112 24.55 -0.90 -11.38
N ASN A 113 24.86 -2.18 -11.14
CA ASN A 113 23.87 -3.17 -10.73
C ASN A 113 24.05 -3.49 -9.25
N PHE A 114 22.95 -3.48 -8.50
CA PHE A 114 22.94 -3.77 -7.08
C PHE A 114 21.88 -4.84 -6.76
N THR A 115 22.29 -5.86 -6.02
CA THR A 115 21.33 -6.80 -5.43
C THR A 115 20.77 -6.20 -4.14
N PRO A 116 19.45 -6.03 -4.03
CA PRO A 116 18.84 -5.54 -2.80
C PRO A 116 18.73 -6.65 -1.76
N THR A 117 18.81 -6.26 -0.49
CA THR A 117 18.52 -7.16 0.64
C THR A 117 17.84 -6.36 1.75
N LEU A 118 16.66 -6.81 2.15
CA LEU A 118 15.94 -6.24 3.30
C LEU A 118 16.56 -6.77 4.60
N ARG A 119 16.95 -5.86 5.49
CA ARG A 119 17.39 -6.21 6.84
C ARG A 119 16.22 -6.11 7.82
N LYS A 120 16.31 -6.84 8.93
CA LYS A 120 15.31 -6.90 10.01
C LYS A 120 14.97 -5.55 10.65
N ASP A 121 15.84 -4.54 10.52
CA ASP A 121 15.64 -3.18 11.04
C ASP A 121 14.87 -2.26 10.06
N GLY A 122 14.41 -2.79 8.91
CA GLY A 122 13.71 -2.02 7.89
C GLY A 122 14.64 -1.26 6.95
N VAL A 123 15.96 -1.47 7.05
CA VAL A 123 16.95 -0.87 6.14
C VAL A 123 17.14 -1.79 4.93
N ILE A 124 17.02 -1.22 3.72
CA ILE A 124 17.38 -1.91 2.48
C ILE A 124 18.87 -1.72 2.23
N VAL A 125 19.60 -2.82 2.06
CA VAL A 125 21.01 -2.81 1.69
C VAL A 125 21.12 -3.16 0.22
N LEU A 126 21.64 -2.23 -0.58
CA LEU A 126 22.00 -2.46 -1.97
C LEU A 126 23.47 -2.86 -2.03
N GLN A 127 23.74 -4.13 -2.28
CA GLN A 127 25.09 -4.65 -2.48
C GLN A 127 25.45 -4.57 -3.96
N GLN A 128 26.53 -3.87 -4.29
CA GLN A 128 26.98 -3.80 -5.68
C GLN A 128 27.44 -5.17 -6.16
N VAL A 129 27.01 -5.52 -7.38
CA VAL A 129 27.35 -6.78 -8.08
C VAL A 129 28.26 -6.46 -9.25
N ASP A 130 27.75 -5.70 -10.22
CA ASP A 130 28.47 -5.37 -11.45
C ASP A 130 28.52 -3.86 -11.70
N LEU A 131 29.53 -3.47 -12.47
CA LEU A 131 29.75 -2.10 -12.94
C LEU A 131 29.98 -2.15 -14.43
N ARG A 132 29.13 -1.45 -15.17
CA ARG A 132 29.21 -1.27 -16.61
C ARG A 132 29.62 0.18 -16.86
N ILE A 133 30.86 0.38 -17.28
CA ILE A 133 31.40 1.69 -17.68
C ILE A 133 32.06 1.47 -19.03
N GLY A 134 31.58 2.12 -20.09
CA GLY A 134 32.12 2.11 -21.45
C GLY A 134 33.41 1.28 -21.70
N ALA A 135 34.50 1.92 -22.08
CA ALA A 135 35.81 1.28 -22.34
C ALA A 135 36.86 1.53 -21.23
N LEU A 136 36.45 2.04 -20.07
CA LEU A 136 37.33 2.50 -19.00
C LEU A 136 37.31 1.52 -17.81
N PRO A 137 38.44 0.88 -17.45
CA PRO A 137 38.51 -0.02 -16.30
C PRO A 137 38.66 0.78 -15.00
N LEU A 138 37.58 1.39 -14.52
CA LEU A 138 37.57 2.14 -13.25
C LEU A 138 37.10 1.26 -12.08
N PRO A 139 37.72 1.37 -10.89
CA PRO A 139 37.19 0.72 -9.69
C PRO A 139 35.83 1.31 -9.28
N VAL A 140 34.89 0.44 -8.93
CA VAL A 140 33.53 0.77 -8.45
C VAL A 140 33.53 1.86 -7.37
N SER A 141 34.46 1.78 -6.41
CA SER A 141 34.55 2.74 -5.31
C SER A 141 34.83 4.17 -5.78
N VAL A 142 35.54 4.34 -6.90
CA VAL A 142 35.82 5.66 -7.50
C VAL A 142 34.55 6.21 -8.14
N ALA A 143 33.83 5.38 -8.91
CA ALA A 143 32.56 5.78 -9.53
C ALA A 143 31.50 6.16 -8.47
N MET A 144 31.35 5.35 -7.43
CA MET A 144 30.42 5.65 -6.32
C MET A 144 30.79 6.95 -5.59
N LYS A 145 32.10 7.22 -5.40
CA LYS A 145 32.56 8.46 -4.77
C LYS A 145 32.30 9.68 -5.66
N TYR A 146 32.45 9.53 -6.98
CA TYR A 146 32.14 10.59 -7.93
C TYR A 146 30.66 10.94 -7.88
N VAL A 147 29.76 9.96 -8.03
CA VAL A 147 28.29 10.21 -7.96
C VAL A 147 27.91 10.86 -6.63
N GLN A 148 28.44 10.37 -5.51
CA GLN A 148 28.21 10.96 -4.19
C GLN A 148 28.64 12.44 -4.08
N SER A 149 29.63 12.87 -4.87
CA SER A 149 30.11 14.26 -4.85
C SER A 149 29.31 15.20 -5.76
N GLN A 150 28.52 14.66 -6.69
CA GLN A 150 27.79 15.42 -7.70
C GLN A 150 26.28 15.46 -7.44
N VAL A 151 25.77 14.64 -6.50
CA VAL A 151 24.35 14.52 -6.20
C VAL A 151 24.11 14.76 -4.72
N GLU A 152 23.17 15.64 -4.41
CA GLU A 152 22.65 15.76 -3.05
C GLU A 152 21.80 14.53 -2.71
N LEU A 153 22.28 13.73 -1.77
CA LEU A 153 21.59 12.54 -1.31
C LEU A 153 20.69 12.89 -0.12
N PRO A 154 19.42 12.45 -0.12
CA PRO A 154 18.55 12.66 1.01
C PRO A 154 19.04 11.87 2.23
N ASP A 155 18.61 12.27 3.42
CA ASP A 155 19.05 11.75 4.72
C ASP A 155 18.76 10.25 4.95
N TRP A 156 17.78 9.70 4.22
CA TRP A 156 17.46 8.28 4.21
C TRP A 156 18.39 7.45 3.31
N VAL A 157 19.30 8.07 2.54
CA VAL A 157 20.27 7.39 1.66
C VAL A 157 21.68 7.56 2.21
N THR A 158 22.39 6.45 2.44
CA THR A 158 23.81 6.48 2.82
C THR A 158 24.64 5.63 1.87
N VAL A 159 25.57 6.25 1.16
CA VAL A 159 26.49 5.57 0.24
C VAL A 159 27.80 5.23 0.95
N SER A 160 28.24 3.98 0.82
CA SER A 160 29.52 3.51 1.36
C SER A 160 30.41 2.96 0.23
N PRO A 161 31.19 3.81 -0.46
CA PRO A 161 32.04 3.39 -1.58
C PRO A 161 33.09 2.35 -1.16
N LYS A 162 33.62 2.46 0.07
CA LYS A 162 34.59 1.51 0.62
C LYS A 162 34.03 0.09 0.75
N ARG A 163 32.75 -0.02 1.12
CA ARG A 163 32.06 -1.32 1.31
C ARG A 163 31.30 -1.76 0.06
N LYS A 164 31.28 -0.93 -1.00
CA LYS A 164 30.47 -1.15 -2.21
C LYS A 164 28.99 -1.40 -1.89
N LYS A 165 28.46 -0.65 -0.92
CA LYS A 165 27.09 -0.77 -0.41
C LYS A 165 26.40 0.59 -0.39
N ILE A 166 25.10 0.59 -0.66
CA ILE A 166 24.20 1.70 -0.39
C ILE A 166 23.18 1.22 0.65
N TYR A 167 22.89 2.07 1.63
CA TYR A 167 21.91 1.81 2.67
C TYR A 167 20.75 2.78 2.48
N LEU A 168 19.54 2.24 2.36
CA LEU A 168 18.31 3.00 2.28
C LEU A 168 17.53 2.76 3.57
N ASP A 169 17.43 3.78 4.42
CA ASP A 169 16.73 3.73 5.69
C ASP A 169 15.27 4.14 5.50
N MET A 170 14.40 3.17 5.26
CA MET A 170 12.98 3.40 4.99
C MET A 170 12.25 4.06 6.16
N ASN A 171 12.79 3.98 7.38
CA ASN A 171 12.20 4.62 8.56
C ASN A 171 12.36 6.15 8.53
N LYS A 172 13.37 6.66 7.81
CA LYS A 172 13.63 8.08 7.62
C LYS A 172 12.96 8.65 6.39
N LEU A 173 12.54 7.79 5.45
CA LEU A 173 11.79 8.21 4.28
C LEU A 173 10.47 8.84 4.73
N LYS A 174 10.33 10.13 4.52
CA LYS A 174 9.10 10.88 4.76
C LYS A 174 8.42 11.16 3.43
N LEU A 175 7.22 10.64 3.26
CA LEU A 175 6.36 11.00 2.14
C LEU A 175 5.53 12.24 2.50
N LYS A 176 4.81 12.80 1.51
CA LYS A 176 3.89 13.93 1.75
C LYS A 176 2.89 13.57 2.85
N GLY A 177 2.63 14.53 3.74
CA GLY A 177 1.68 14.38 4.86
C GLY A 177 2.19 13.48 5.99
N ASP A 178 3.50 13.44 6.24
CA ASP A 178 4.15 12.65 7.31
C ASP A 178 3.87 11.13 7.24
N MET A 179 3.44 10.66 6.08
CA MET A 179 3.29 9.24 5.79
C MET A 179 4.65 8.54 5.80
N LYS A 180 4.70 7.35 6.38
CA LYS A 180 5.89 6.49 6.40
C LYS A 180 5.64 5.21 5.62
N VAL A 181 6.71 4.61 5.14
CA VAL A 181 6.66 3.33 4.42
C VAL A 181 7.46 2.30 5.19
N ARG A 182 6.85 1.15 5.46
CA ARG A 182 7.56 -0.03 5.95
C ARG A 182 7.60 -1.06 4.83
N VAL A 183 8.79 -1.55 4.50
CA VAL A 183 8.94 -2.63 3.51
C VAL A 183 8.85 -3.96 4.24
N ASP A 184 7.91 -4.79 3.82
CA ASP A 184 7.62 -6.07 4.47
C ASP A 184 8.29 -7.23 3.71
N ALA A 185 8.31 -7.19 2.37
CA ALA A 185 9.01 -8.14 1.52
C ALA A 185 9.60 -7.45 0.28
N LEU A 186 10.78 -7.91 -0.15
CA LEU A 186 11.49 -7.41 -1.32
C LEU A 186 12.29 -8.53 -1.98
N ASP A 187 11.67 -9.23 -2.94
CA ASP A 187 12.30 -10.24 -3.79
C ASP A 187 12.05 -9.88 -5.27
N LEU A 188 12.99 -9.16 -5.87
CA LEU A 188 12.89 -8.70 -7.27
C LEU A 188 12.87 -9.87 -8.28
N LYS A 189 13.47 -11.02 -7.94
CA LYS A 189 13.53 -12.18 -8.84
C LYS A 189 12.18 -12.88 -8.94
N LYS A 190 11.42 -12.88 -7.84
CA LYS A 190 10.07 -13.43 -7.79
C LYS A 190 8.96 -12.41 -8.02
N ASP A 191 9.33 -11.15 -8.23
CA ASP A 191 8.37 -10.05 -8.34
C ASP A 191 7.49 -9.92 -7.09
N ASP A 192 8.04 -10.28 -5.92
CA ASP A 192 7.34 -10.24 -4.63
C ASP A 192 7.81 -9.00 -3.86
N ILE A 193 6.99 -7.95 -3.95
CA ILE A 193 7.28 -6.65 -3.35
C ILE A 193 6.05 -6.24 -2.54
N SER A 194 6.19 -6.20 -1.22
CA SER A 194 5.12 -5.79 -0.32
C SER A 194 5.59 -4.74 0.67
N PHE A 195 4.74 -3.76 0.90
CA PHE A 195 4.99 -2.67 1.83
C PHE A 195 3.71 -2.25 2.54
N THR A 196 3.87 -1.76 3.76
CA THR A 196 2.81 -1.18 4.56
C THR A 196 2.98 0.34 4.57
N LEU A 197 1.97 1.05 4.08
CA LEU A 197 1.89 2.50 4.26
C LEU A 197 1.35 2.79 5.66
N LEU A 198 2.07 3.63 6.39
CA LEU A 198 1.71 4.08 7.73
C LEU A 198 1.24 5.54 7.62
N VAL A 199 -0.07 5.74 7.75
CA VAL A 199 -0.70 7.05 7.60
C VAL A 199 -1.01 7.60 8.99
N PRO A 200 -0.49 8.79 9.36
CA PRO A 200 -0.84 9.40 10.63
C PRO A 200 -2.34 9.77 10.66
N THR A 201 -2.99 9.55 11.80
CA THR A 201 -4.42 9.88 12.00
C THR A 201 -4.66 11.11 12.88
N SER A 202 -3.61 11.89 13.14
CA SER A 202 -3.60 13.03 14.06
C SER A 202 -3.40 14.34 13.32
#